data_AF-A0A7D8USS0-F1
#
_entry.id   AF-A0A7D8USS0-F1
#
_cell.length_a   1.000
_cell.length_b   1.000
_cell.length_c   1.000
_cell.angle_alpha   90.00
_cell.angle_beta   90.00
_cell.angle_gamma   90.00
#
_symmetry.space_group_name_H-M   'P 1'
#
loop_
_entity.id
_entity.type
_entity.pdbx_description
1 polymer ?
#
loop_
_entity_poly.entity_id
_entity_poly.type
_entity_poly.pdbx_seq_one_letter_code
_entity_poly.pdbx_strand_id
1 'polypeptide(L)'
;MSKRTFSQRPARLIDSSNPKPLFVSSSPPSSLSTTSATVSDEPVPTSSAKKHKTENANLVIFTIPDEKADVYIKVFNTELHVHSLMLKSKSAFFREALDTKCPVIVPSQFRSKWYTNIDDAGDWNLSQEPEQAGNENRSPFKGDSALEEKAFEKMLCAIFGHVYQIANGAELLCVTKLAIKYRCLPAVSSSLWGPIGTSPRLVPDISINPSSVLFAAYKLRHKELFKEAFIHVLGPASSPRYTKLTDPVLRSMAHLVYVKFQSKLLEAHEAILDLHSNPKKYGVVVQQMAKLATKSTRDSDGKVMKPMYFRQCFEMACEKRVCEEELERILGPLMKSKLYLDKTGATAGKGDFKDSFLCFEPNRIPWDENERDW
;
A
#
# COMPACT_ATOMS: atom_id res chain seq x y z
N MET A 1 -46.64 -28.47 -27.25
CA MET A 1 -45.17 -28.44 -27.33
C MET A 1 -44.61 -28.33 -25.90
N SER A 2 -43.94 -29.38 -25.45
CA SER A 2 -43.62 -29.64 -24.04
C SER A 2 -42.51 -28.76 -23.47
N LYS A 3 -42.74 -28.27 -22.26
CA LYS A 3 -41.73 -27.71 -21.35
C LYS A 3 -40.89 -28.85 -20.77
N ARG A 4 -39.56 -28.70 -20.75
CA ARG A 4 -38.65 -29.55 -19.95
C ARG A 4 -37.86 -28.65 -19.00
N THR A 5 -38.19 -28.76 -17.72
CA THR A 5 -37.46 -28.25 -16.57
C THR A 5 -36.40 -29.28 -16.16
N PHE A 6 -35.14 -28.86 -16.06
CA PHE A 6 -34.07 -29.67 -15.48
C PHE A 6 -33.90 -29.32 -14.00
N SER A 7 -34.12 -30.31 -13.15
CA SER A 7 -33.92 -30.28 -11.70
C SER A 7 -32.49 -30.68 -11.38
N GLN A 8 -31.73 -29.80 -10.72
CA GLN A 8 -30.41 -30.12 -10.17
C GLN A 8 -30.53 -30.44 -8.67
N ARG A 9 -30.03 -31.60 -8.28
CA ARG A 9 -29.85 -32.02 -6.87
C ARG A 9 -28.53 -31.46 -6.33
N PRO A 10 -28.47 -31.02 -5.06
CA PRO A 10 -27.22 -30.59 -4.44
C PRO A 10 -26.38 -31.76 -3.92
N ALA A 11 -25.06 -31.63 -4.09
CA ALA A 11 -24.04 -32.55 -3.59
C ALA A 11 -23.81 -32.35 -2.09
N ARG A 12 -23.58 -33.46 -1.38
CA ARG A 12 -23.32 -33.53 0.07
C ARG A 12 -21.91 -33.02 0.39
N LEU A 13 -21.82 -32.11 1.36
CA LEU A 13 -20.61 -31.73 2.08
C LEU A 13 -20.18 -32.87 3.01
N ILE A 14 -18.92 -33.29 2.91
CA ILE A 14 -18.25 -34.11 3.92
C ILE A 14 -17.32 -33.19 4.70
N ASP A 15 -17.62 -33.12 5.99
CA ASP A 15 -16.92 -32.42 7.06
C ASP A 15 -15.63 -33.19 7.42
N SER A 16 -14.51 -32.47 7.56
CA SER A 16 -13.27 -33.03 8.11
C SER A 16 -12.51 -31.98 8.92
N SER A 17 -12.89 -31.91 10.20
CA SER A 17 -12.02 -31.90 11.39
C SER A 17 -10.66 -31.17 11.32
N ASN A 18 -10.67 -30.02 11.99
CA ASN A 18 -9.54 -29.27 12.55
C ASN A 18 -8.64 -30.10 13.49
N PRO A 19 -7.31 -29.87 13.50
CA PRO A 19 -6.49 -30.09 14.69
C PRO A 19 -6.01 -28.77 15.33
N LYS A 20 -6.19 -28.68 16.65
CA LYS A 20 -5.75 -27.60 17.54
C LYS A 20 -4.21 -27.47 17.61
N PRO A 21 -3.65 -26.26 17.74
CA PRO A 21 -2.26 -26.09 18.17
C PRO A 21 -2.13 -26.10 19.69
N LEU A 22 -1.12 -26.83 20.18
CA LEU A 22 -0.66 -26.88 21.57
C LEU A 22 0.08 -25.57 21.91
N PHE A 23 -0.42 -24.83 22.88
CA PHE A 23 0.28 -23.72 23.52
C PHE A 23 1.18 -24.26 24.63
N VAL A 24 2.49 -24.03 24.53
CA VAL A 24 3.44 -24.21 25.63
C VAL A 24 3.68 -22.85 26.27
N SER A 25 3.18 -22.69 27.49
CA SER A 25 3.43 -21.56 28.39
C SER A 25 4.79 -21.72 29.06
N SER A 26 5.61 -20.68 29.07
CA SER A 26 6.79 -20.58 29.92
C SER A 26 6.72 -19.28 30.72
N SER A 27 6.50 -19.44 32.03
CA SER A 27 6.61 -18.37 33.02
C SER A 27 8.07 -18.14 33.41
N PRO A 28 8.47 -16.92 33.79
CA PRO A 28 9.81 -16.65 34.33
C PRO A 28 9.88 -16.90 35.84
N PRO A 29 11.09 -17.18 36.40
CA PRO A 29 11.27 -17.36 37.82
C PRO A 29 11.49 -16.03 38.56
N SER A 30 10.77 -15.90 39.68
CA SER A 30 11.01 -14.95 40.74
C SER A 30 12.28 -15.31 41.53
N SER A 31 13.05 -14.32 41.97
CA SER A 31 13.89 -14.49 43.16
C SER A 31 13.93 -13.21 43.99
N LEU A 32 13.82 -13.45 45.30
CA LEU A 32 13.76 -12.50 46.40
C LEU A 32 15.16 -12.07 46.84
N SER A 33 15.28 -10.85 47.37
CA SER A 33 15.76 -10.58 48.73
C SER A 33 15.77 -9.07 48.99
N THR A 34 15.82 -8.47 50.19
CA THR A 34 15.32 -8.66 51.58
C THR A 34 15.98 -7.49 52.36
N THR A 35 15.21 -6.69 53.14
CA THR A 35 15.61 -5.89 54.34
C THR A 35 16.64 -4.74 54.19
N SER A 36 16.60 -3.60 54.92
CA SER A 36 15.92 -3.20 56.18
C SER A 36 15.97 -1.68 56.44
N ALA A 37 14.99 -1.22 57.24
CA ALA A 37 14.98 -0.21 58.33
C ALA A 37 15.48 1.24 58.09
N THR A 38 14.59 2.26 58.12
CA THR A 38 14.03 3.09 59.23
C THR A 38 14.84 4.36 59.51
N VAL A 39 14.25 5.55 59.38
CA VAL A 39 14.30 6.70 60.33
C VAL A 39 13.29 7.77 59.84
N SER A 40 12.48 8.25 60.77
CA SER A 40 11.49 9.32 60.65
C SER A 40 12.13 10.70 60.56
N ASP A 41 11.51 11.63 59.84
CA ASP A 41 11.25 13.01 60.33
C ASP A 41 10.37 13.79 59.34
N GLU A 42 9.27 14.36 59.86
CA GLU A 42 8.51 15.46 59.26
C GLU A 42 9.27 16.79 59.51
N PRO A 43 9.22 17.81 58.62
CA PRO A 43 8.08 18.74 58.68
C PRO A 43 7.70 19.51 57.37
N VAL A 44 6.39 19.83 57.27
CA VAL A 44 5.77 21.15 56.91
C VAL A 44 6.00 21.76 55.49
N PRO A 45 4.99 22.43 54.89
CA PRO A 45 4.77 22.44 53.45
C PRO A 45 5.40 23.63 52.74
N THR A 46 5.88 23.40 51.52
CA THR A 46 6.21 24.48 50.58
C THR A 46 5.56 24.24 49.22
N SER A 47 4.72 25.18 48.84
CA SER A 47 4.14 25.28 47.50
C SER A 47 5.26 25.41 46.48
N SER A 48 5.33 24.49 45.53
CA SER A 48 6.09 24.71 44.30
C SER A 48 5.19 24.40 43.11
N ALA A 49 5.03 25.44 42.29
CA ALA A 49 4.23 25.43 41.08
C ALA A 49 4.60 24.24 40.20
N LYS A 50 3.59 23.46 39.79
CA LYS A 50 3.68 22.52 38.69
C LYS A 50 4.06 23.30 37.44
N LYS A 51 5.37 23.36 37.18
CA LYS A 51 5.91 23.74 35.88
C LYS A 51 5.46 22.64 34.92
N HIS A 52 4.32 22.84 34.25
CA HIS A 52 3.92 22.01 33.14
C HIS A 52 5.09 22.02 32.16
N LYS A 53 5.78 20.89 32.09
CA LYS A 53 6.80 20.62 31.09
C LYS A 53 6.08 20.69 29.75
N THR A 54 6.20 21.83 29.07
CA THR A 54 5.73 22.00 27.70
C THR A 54 6.47 20.95 26.88
N GLU A 55 5.81 19.83 26.59
CA GLU A 55 6.31 18.88 25.61
C GLU A 55 6.56 19.65 24.32
N ASN A 56 7.76 19.49 23.75
CA ASN A 56 8.20 20.21 22.55
C ASN A 56 7.26 19.88 21.39
N ALA A 57 6.22 20.69 21.19
CA ALA A 57 5.35 20.59 20.03
C ALA A 57 6.14 20.96 18.77
N ASN A 58 6.01 20.15 17.72
CA ASN A 58 6.64 20.42 16.43
C ASN A 58 5.80 21.47 15.69
N LEU A 59 6.35 22.66 15.44
CA LEU A 59 5.62 23.74 14.75
C LEU A 59 5.98 23.78 13.26
N VAL A 60 4.96 23.67 12.41
CA VAL A 60 5.08 23.75 10.95
C VAL A 60 4.21 24.89 10.43
N ILE A 61 4.78 25.79 9.63
CA ILE A 61 4.09 26.96 9.09
C ILE A 61 4.07 26.87 7.57
N PHE A 62 2.87 26.88 6.99
CA PHE A 62 2.67 26.99 5.55
C PHE A 62 2.50 28.46 5.20
N THR A 63 3.48 29.02 4.49
CA THR A 63 3.53 30.46 4.17
C THR A 63 3.02 30.75 2.77
N ILE A 64 2.25 31.82 2.61
CA ILE A 64 1.93 32.46 1.33
C ILE A 64 2.51 33.88 1.36
N PRO A 65 3.14 34.37 0.27
CA PRO A 65 3.67 35.73 0.23
C PRO A 65 2.64 36.77 0.68
N ASP A 66 3.06 37.66 1.58
CA ASP A 66 2.28 38.80 2.11
C ASP A 66 0.99 38.45 2.89
N GLU A 67 0.74 37.16 3.17
CA GLU A 67 -0.40 36.73 3.98
C GLU A 67 0.04 36.10 5.30
N LYS A 68 -0.76 36.33 6.35
CA LYS A 68 -0.60 35.63 7.64
C LYS A 68 -1.50 34.40 7.66
N ALA A 69 -0.98 33.30 8.17
CA ALA A 69 -1.78 32.10 8.44
C ALA A 69 -2.96 32.46 9.36
N ASP A 70 -4.17 32.07 8.94
CA ASP A 70 -5.43 32.39 9.63
C ASP A 70 -6.12 31.16 10.23
N VAL A 71 -5.56 29.97 10.02
CA VAL A 71 -6.03 28.70 10.60
C VAL A 71 -4.90 28.05 11.38
N TYR A 72 -5.22 27.63 12.60
CA TYR A 72 -4.39 26.80 13.46
C TYR A 72 -4.95 25.39 13.52
N ILE A 73 -4.11 24.38 13.31
CA ILE A 73 -4.49 22.96 13.42
C ILE A 73 -3.47 22.27 14.31
N LYS A 74 -3.92 21.64 15.40
CA LYS A 74 -3.09 20.76 16.23
C LYS A 74 -3.44 19.31 15.94
N VAL A 75 -2.51 18.61 15.28
CA VAL A 75 -2.60 17.17 15.02
C VAL A 75 -1.66 16.48 15.99
N PHE A 76 -2.21 15.86 17.04
CA PHE A 76 -1.47 15.25 18.13
C PHE A 76 -0.41 16.23 18.70
N ASN A 77 0.89 15.96 18.50
CA ASN A 77 2.00 16.78 19.01
C ASN A 77 2.54 17.78 17.98
N THR A 78 1.93 17.84 16.78
CA THR A 78 2.33 18.75 15.72
C THR A 78 1.33 19.91 15.60
N GLU A 79 1.85 21.12 15.64
CA GLU A 79 1.11 22.37 15.48
C GLU A 79 1.33 22.94 14.08
N LEU A 80 0.25 23.22 13.38
CA LEU A 80 0.24 23.60 11.96
C LEU A 80 -0.43 24.96 11.81
N HIS A 81 0.29 25.92 11.24
CA HIS A 81 -0.25 27.23 10.86
C HIS A 81 -0.46 27.27 9.35
N VAL A 82 -1.70 27.43 8.91
CA VAL A 82 -2.09 27.29 7.49
C VAL A 82 -3.07 28.39 7.07
N HIS A 83 -3.26 28.53 5.75
CA HIS A 83 -4.17 29.50 5.15
C HIS A 83 -5.50 28.85 4.74
N SER A 84 -6.61 29.41 5.20
CA SER A 84 -7.96 28.95 4.90
C SER A 84 -8.24 28.93 3.40
N LEU A 85 -7.77 29.93 2.65
CA LEU A 85 -7.96 30.05 1.21
C LEU A 85 -7.50 28.78 0.47
N MET A 86 -6.31 28.29 0.78
CA MET A 86 -5.72 27.11 0.14
C MET A 86 -6.49 25.84 0.51
N LEU A 87 -6.80 25.65 1.80
CA LEU A 87 -7.61 24.52 2.27
C LEU A 87 -8.95 24.45 1.54
N LYS A 88 -9.71 25.56 1.48
CA LYS A 88 -11.03 25.61 0.84
C LYS A 88 -10.99 25.36 -0.66
N SER A 89 -9.90 25.78 -1.31
CA SER A 89 -9.74 25.60 -2.76
C SER A 89 -9.56 24.13 -3.16
N LYS A 90 -8.96 23.30 -2.30
CA LYS A 90 -8.58 21.91 -2.62
C LYS A 90 -9.26 20.83 -1.77
N SER A 91 -10.06 21.22 -0.79
CA SER A 91 -10.79 20.30 0.08
C SER A 91 -12.25 20.73 0.24
N ALA A 92 -13.17 19.85 -0.15
CA ALA A 92 -14.61 20.08 0.08
C ALA A 92 -14.93 20.12 1.59
N PHE A 93 -14.23 19.31 2.39
CA PHE A 93 -14.36 19.32 3.85
C PHE A 93 -14.03 20.69 4.43
N PHE A 94 -12.84 21.24 4.13
CA PHE A 94 -12.45 22.53 4.69
C PHE A 94 -13.27 23.68 4.13
N ARG A 95 -13.74 23.58 2.87
CA ARG A 95 -14.69 24.56 2.30
C ARG A 95 -15.95 24.66 3.15
N GLU A 96 -16.63 23.54 3.38
CA GLU A 96 -17.86 23.51 4.20
C GLU A 96 -17.57 23.93 5.64
N ALA A 97 -16.52 23.36 6.25
CA ALA A 97 -16.20 23.56 7.66
C ALA A 97 -15.75 24.99 8.01
N LEU A 98 -15.06 25.67 7.09
CA LEU A 98 -14.54 27.03 7.32
C LEU A 98 -15.47 28.13 6.77
N ASP A 99 -16.42 27.80 5.88
CA ASP A 99 -17.43 28.76 5.40
C ASP A 99 -18.64 28.88 6.33
N THR A 100 -18.88 27.89 7.21
CA THR A 100 -19.82 28.05 8.32
C THR A 100 -19.39 29.26 9.15
N LYS A 101 -20.24 30.29 9.16
CA LYS A 101 -20.05 31.50 9.97
C LYS A 101 -19.97 31.09 11.43
N CYS A 102 -18.77 30.88 11.97
CA CYS A 102 -18.56 30.83 13.40
C CYS A 102 -18.44 32.27 13.90
N PRO A 103 -19.41 32.78 14.68
CA PRO A 103 -19.28 34.05 15.36
C PRO A 103 -18.49 33.79 16.65
N VAL A 104 -17.20 33.56 16.55
CA VAL A 104 -16.34 33.55 17.75
C VAL A 104 -15.20 34.51 17.52
N ILE A 105 -15.45 35.76 17.89
CA ILE A 105 -14.44 36.79 18.10
C ILE A 105 -13.64 36.33 19.32
N VAL A 106 -12.68 35.45 19.11
CA VAL A 106 -11.61 35.23 20.08
C VAL A 106 -10.52 36.27 19.76
N PRO A 107 -9.93 36.96 20.73
CA PRO A 107 -8.75 37.80 20.52
C PRO A 107 -7.52 36.91 20.26
N SER A 108 -7.55 36.19 19.15
CA SER A 108 -6.56 35.21 18.71
C SER A 108 -6.14 35.59 17.30
N GLN A 109 -4.84 35.49 17.01
CA GLN A 109 -4.29 35.74 15.67
C GLN A 109 -4.90 34.83 14.58
N PHE A 110 -5.49 33.70 14.97
CA PHE A 110 -6.15 32.76 14.09
C PHE A 110 -7.67 32.94 14.11
N ARG A 111 -8.27 32.93 12.92
CA ARG A 111 -9.73 32.96 12.71
C ARG A 111 -10.39 31.63 13.04
N SER A 112 -9.66 30.53 12.90
CA SER A 112 -10.15 29.17 13.19
C SER A 112 -9.06 28.33 13.86
N LYS A 113 -9.47 27.50 14.83
CA LYS A 113 -8.58 26.58 15.54
C LYS A 113 -9.19 25.17 15.52
N TRP A 114 -8.38 24.18 15.18
CA TRP A 114 -8.77 22.78 15.10
C TRP A 114 -7.82 21.91 15.91
N TYR A 115 -8.34 20.86 16.54
CA TYR A 115 -7.60 19.97 17.40
C TYR A 115 -7.91 18.51 17.06
N THR A 116 -6.96 17.62 17.35
CA THR A 116 -7.20 16.17 17.32
C THR A 116 -8.29 15.80 18.32
N ASN A 117 -9.30 15.10 17.81
CA ASN A 117 -10.35 14.47 18.56
C ASN A 117 -10.28 12.96 18.35
N ILE A 118 -10.23 12.17 19.42
CA ILE A 118 -10.23 10.70 19.33
C ILE A 118 -11.63 10.22 19.70
N ASP A 119 -12.24 9.43 18.83
CA ASP A 119 -13.57 8.86 19.05
C ASP A 119 -13.54 7.56 19.88
N ASP A 120 -14.71 7.04 20.22
CA ASP A 120 -14.85 5.82 21.01
C ASP A 120 -14.30 4.56 20.30
N ALA A 121 -14.20 4.59 18.95
CA ALA A 121 -13.61 3.51 18.19
C ALA A 121 -12.07 3.52 18.28
N GLY A 122 -11.49 4.67 18.64
CA GLY A 122 -10.06 4.94 18.67
C GLY A 122 -9.52 5.45 17.32
N ASP A 123 -10.38 5.96 16.44
CA ASP A 123 -9.98 6.76 15.28
C ASP A 123 -9.90 8.24 15.66
N TRP A 124 -9.17 9.04 14.89
CA TRP A 124 -8.95 10.46 15.19
C TRP A 124 -9.49 11.38 14.09
N ASN A 125 -10.16 12.47 14.43
CA ASN A 125 -10.63 13.50 13.50
C ASN A 125 -10.25 14.90 13.97
N LEU A 126 -10.49 15.92 13.14
CA LEU A 126 -10.37 17.32 13.55
C LEU A 126 -11.68 17.79 14.17
N SER A 127 -11.61 18.55 15.26
CA SER A 127 -12.75 19.27 15.86
C SER A 127 -12.34 20.68 16.30
N GLN A 128 -13.31 21.58 16.46
CA GLN A 128 -13.09 22.95 16.94
C GLN A 128 -13.15 23.10 18.47
N GLU A 129 -13.56 22.05 19.19
CA GLU A 129 -13.79 22.11 20.64
C GLU A 129 -12.49 21.83 21.42
N PRO A 130 -11.92 22.83 22.12
CA PRO A 130 -10.68 22.65 22.86
C PRO A 130 -10.87 21.87 24.17
N GLU A 131 -12.06 21.89 24.78
CA GLU A 131 -12.35 21.19 26.05
C GLU A 131 -12.19 19.67 25.94
N GLN A 132 -12.32 19.16 24.72
CA GLN A 132 -12.08 17.79 24.35
C GLN A 132 -10.58 17.49 24.17
N ALA A 133 -9.75 18.47 23.83
CA ALA A 133 -8.32 18.30 23.58
C ALA A 133 -7.47 18.20 24.86
N GLY A 134 -7.99 18.64 26.01
CA GLY A 134 -7.26 18.69 27.30
C GLY A 134 -7.62 17.62 28.33
N ASN A 135 -8.61 16.76 28.05
CA ASN A 135 -9.02 15.72 29.00
C ASN A 135 -8.20 14.44 28.77
N GLU A 136 -7.21 14.23 29.64
CA GLU A 136 -6.19 13.15 29.65
C GLU A 136 -6.75 11.71 29.74
N ASN A 137 -8.08 11.52 29.67
CA ASN A 137 -8.77 10.24 29.85
C ASN A 137 -9.40 9.69 28.57
N ARG A 138 -8.90 10.09 27.40
CA ARG A 138 -9.30 9.50 26.12
C ARG A 138 -8.62 8.16 25.95
N SER A 139 -9.39 7.14 25.58
CA SER A 139 -8.88 5.85 25.13
C SER A 139 -7.66 6.09 24.23
N PRO A 140 -6.50 5.46 24.50
CA PRO A 140 -5.29 5.73 23.75
C PRO A 140 -5.55 5.44 22.27
N PHE A 141 -5.26 6.42 21.41
CA PHE A 141 -5.26 6.23 19.97
C PHE A 141 -4.55 4.92 19.64
N LYS A 142 -5.22 4.02 18.91
CA LYS A 142 -4.70 2.66 18.67
C LYS A 142 -3.68 2.61 17.54
N GLY A 143 -3.52 3.69 16.78
CA GLY A 143 -2.62 3.77 15.64
C GLY A 143 -1.26 4.38 15.98
N ASP A 144 -0.47 4.61 14.94
CA ASP A 144 0.82 5.30 15.02
C ASP A 144 0.61 6.81 14.81
N SER A 145 0.59 7.58 15.90
CA SER A 145 0.36 9.03 15.84
C SER A 145 1.43 9.75 15.02
N ALA A 146 2.68 9.30 15.06
CA ALA A 146 3.77 9.91 14.30
C ALA A 146 3.60 9.70 12.79
N LEU A 147 3.07 8.54 12.38
CA LEU A 147 2.70 8.29 10.99
C LEU A 147 1.55 9.19 10.54
N GLU A 148 0.50 9.32 11.35
CA GLU A 148 -0.66 10.17 11.06
C GLU A 148 -0.29 11.65 10.97
N GLU A 149 0.54 12.16 11.90
CA GLU A 149 1.08 13.52 11.87
C GLU A 149 1.81 13.82 10.55
N LYS A 150 2.76 12.95 10.17
CA LYS A 150 3.53 13.10 8.92
C LYS A 150 2.66 12.96 7.68
N ALA A 151 1.70 12.05 7.69
CA ALA A 151 0.79 11.87 6.57
C ALA A 151 -0.14 13.08 6.40
N PHE A 152 -0.60 13.66 7.51
CA PHE A 152 -1.40 14.88 7.50
C PHE A 152 -0.60 16.08 6.99
N GLU A 153 0.65 16.24 7.45
CA GLU A 153 1.56 17.27 6.93
C GLU A 153 1.77 17.13 5.42
N LYS A 154 2.00 15.91 4.92
CA LYS A 154 2.19 15.64 3.47
C LYS A 154 0.92 15.89 2.65
N MET A 155 -0.25 15.57 3.21
CA MET A 155 -1.53 15.93 2.61
C MET A 155 -1.67 17.46 2.50
N LEU A 156 -1.22 18.22 3.50
CA LEU A 156 -1.17 19.68 3.42
C LEU A 156 -0.14 20.14 2.38
N CYS A 157 1.06 19.56 2.32
CA CYS A 157 2.03 19.87 1.25
C CYS A 157 1.41 19.71 -0.15
N ALA A 158 0.62 18.66 -0.38
CA ALA A 158 -0.12 18.48 -1.62
C ALA A 158 -1.15 19.59 -1.89
N ILE A 159 -1.91 20.02 -0.87
CA ILE A 159 -2.87 21.14 -0.98
C ILE A 159 -2.17 22.46 -1.32
N PHE A 160 -1.02 22.71 -0.70
CA PHE A 160 -0.25 23.95 -0.86
C PHE A 160 0.73 23.92 -2.04
N GLY A 161 0.89 22.79 -2.72
CA GLY A 161 1.85 22.63 -3.82
C GLY A 161 3.32 22.62 -3.37
N HIS A 162 3.58 22.32 -2.09
CA HIS A 162 4.92 22.19 -1.56
C HIS A 162 5.53 20.84 -1.95
N VAL A 163 6.87 20.80 -2.07
CA VAL A 163 7.60 19.55 -2.31
C VAL A 163 7.57 18.71 -1.04
N TYR A 164 7.33 17.41 -1.19
CA TYR A 164 7.36 16.45 -0.10
C TYR A 164 7.84 15.09 -0.61
N GLN A 165 8.23 14.22 0.33
CA GLN A 165 8.64 12.85 0.05
C GLN A 165 7.69 11.87 0.73
N ILE A 166 7.56 10.67 0.17
CA ILE A 166 6.79 9.57 0.75
C ILE A 166 7.74 8.44 1.11
N ALA A 167 7.82 8.09 2.39
CA ALA A 167 8.79 7.15 2.91
C ALA A 167 8.58 5.72 2.40
N ASN A 168 7.34 5.28 2.24
CA ASN A 168 6.95 3.94 1.79
C ASN A 168 5.45 3.89 1.44
N GLY A 169 4.97 2.72 0.99
CA GLY A 169 3.58 2.48 0.63
C GLY A 169 2.59 2.54 1.81
N ALA A 170 3.03 2.28 3.04
CA ALA A 170 2.18 2.43 4.23
C ALA A 170 1.86 3.91 4.50
N GLU A 171 2.86 4.79 4.37
CA GLU A 171 2.66 6.23 4.46
C GLU A 171 1.81 6.76 3.31
N LEU A 172 2.04 6.32 2.07
CA LEU A 172 1.16 6.66 0.94
C LEU A 172 -0.31 6.28 1.24
N LEU A 173 -0.53 5.09 1.79
CA LEU A 173 -1.87 4.64 2.16
C LEU A 173 -2.48 5.53 3.24
N CYS A 174 -1.72 5.92 4.26
CA CYS A 174 -2.16 6.83 5.32
C CYS A 174 -2.53 8.22 4.75
N VAL A 175 -1.66 8.83 3.94
CA VAL A 175 -1.95 10.09 3.22
C VAL A 175 -3.22 9.96 2.40
N THR A 176 -3.40 8.84 1.69
CA THR A 176 -4.61 8.59 0.89
C THR A 176 -5.87 8.51 1.74
N LYS A 177 -5.82 7.83 2.89
CA LYS A 177 -6.96 7.73 3.82
C LYS A 177 -7.34 9.10 4.38
N LEU A 178 -6.35 9.92 4.75
CA LEU A 178 -6.58 11.29 5.18
C LEU A 178 -7.18 12.14 4.05
N ALA A 179 -6.71 11.97 2.81
CA ALA A 179 -7.26 12.67 1.66
C ALA A 179 -8.71 12.27 1.35
N ILE A 180 -9.10 11.02 1.60
CA ILE A 180 -10.52 10.60 1.58
C ILE A 180 -11.29 11.31 2.70
N LYS A 181 -10.80 11.23 3.94
CA LYS A 181 -11.44 11.78 5.14
C LYS A 181 -11.68 13.29 5.02
N TYR A 182 -10.69 14.03 4.51
CA TYR A 182 -10.73 15.47 4.31
C TYR A 182 -11.06 15.87 2.88
N ARG A 183 -11.59 14.95 2.06
CA ARG A 183 -12.14 15.19 0.71
C ARG A 183 -11.23 16.04 -0.18
N CYS A 184 -9.97 15.64 -0.32
CA CYS A 184 -8.93 16.32 -1.10
C CYS A 184 -8.09 15.36 -1.96
N LEU A 185 -8.63 14.20 -2.34
CA LEU A 185 -7.98 13.22 -3.22
C LEU A 185 -7.37 13.82 -4.50
N PRO A 186 -8.03 14.74 -5.24
CA PRO A 186 -7.45 15.32 -6.46
C PRO A 186 -6.17 16.12 -6.21
N ALA A 187 -6.06 16.79 -5.05
CA ALA A 187 -4.85 17.54 -4.69
C ALA A 187 -3.66 16.60 -4.47
N VAL A 188 -3.86 15.53 -3.69
CA VAL A 188 -2.82 14.51 -3.47
C VAL A 188 -2.45 13.82 -4.78
N SER A 189 -3.44 13.42 -5.58
CA SER A 189 -3.22 12.74 -6.87
C SER A 189 -2.35 13.56 -7.83
N SER A 190 -2.70 14.83 -8.04
CA SER A 190 -1.97 15.72 -8.96
C SER A 190 -0.55 16.04 -8.50
N SER A 191 -0.29 16.08 -7.18
CA SER A 191 1.04 16.35 -6.64
C SER A 191 1.98 15.13 -6.63
N LEU A 192 1.46 13.91 -6.81
CA LEU A 192 2.18 12.66 -6.55
C LEU A 192 3.37 12.39 -7.48
N TRP A 193 3.40 13.02 -8.65
CA TRP A 193 4.54 12.94 -9.58
C TRP A 193 5.86 13.38 -8.94
N GLY A 194 5.83 14.41 -8.08
CA GLY A 194 7.01 14.89 -7.36
C GLY A 194 7.57 13.83 -6.41
N PRO A 195 6.78 13.35 -5.43
CA PRO A 195 7.20 12.29 -4.52
C PRO A 195 7.63 11.00 -5.22
N ILE A 196 6.98 10.58 -6.31
CA ILE A 196 7.39 9.37 -7.06
C ILE A 196 8.83 9.49 -7.57
N GLY A 197 9.23 10.67 -8.06
CA GLY A 197 10.59 10.89 -8.56
C GLY A 197 11.63 11.17 -7.46
N THR A 198 11.21 11.70 -6.31
CA THR A 198 12.11 12.17 -5.25
C THR A 198 12.20 11.25 -4.04
N SER A 199 11.31 10.26 -3.93
CA SER A 199 11.25 9.34 -2.79
C SER A 199 11.97 8.03 -3.11
N PRO A 200 13.20 7.82 -2.64
CA PRO A 200 14.03 6.69 -3.07
C PRO A 200 13.46 5.33 -2.66
N ARG A 201 12.58 5.29 -1.66
CA ARG A 201 12.01 4.07 -1.10
C ARG A 201 10.60 3.75 -1.61
N LEU A 202 9.91 4.71 -2.24
CA LEU A 202 8.51 4.52 -2.64
C LEU A 202 8.39 3.42 -3.71
N VAL A 203 9.17 3.53 -4.79
CA VAL A 203 9.11 2.57 -5.91
C VAL A 203 9.53 1.16 -5.48
N PRO A 204 10.66 0.94 -4.77
CA PRO A 204 10.99 -0.39 -4.27
C PRO A 204 9.92 -0.99 -3.35
N ASP A 205 9.28 -0.17 -2.51
CA ASP A 205 8.25 -0.63 -1.58
C ASP A 205 6.97 -1.10 -2.28
N ILE A 206 6.72 -0.70 -3.54
CA ILE A 206 5.59 -1.23 -4.32
C ILE A 206 5.68 -2.75 -4.43
N SER A 207 6.89 -3.29 -4.62
CA SER A 207 7.11 -4.74 -4.69
C SER A 207 6.92 -5.45 -3.34
N ILE A 208 7.04 -4.73 -2.22
CA ILE A 208 6.92 -5.26 -0.86
C ILE A 208 5.44 -5.23 -0.43
N ASN A 209 4.78 -4.08 -0.63
CA ASN A 209 3.42 -3.79 -0.18
C ASN A 209 2.45 -3.48 -1.34
N PRO A 210 2.35 -4.30 -2.39
CA PRO A 210 1.64 -3.94 -3.61
C PRO A 210 0.14 -3.75 -3.39
N SER A 211 -0.48 -4.49 -2.47
CA SER A 211 -1.90 -4.37 -2.17
C SER A 211 -2.27 -3.00 -1.60
N SER A 212 -1.44 -2.48 -0.68
CA SER A 212 -1.64 -1.17 -0.06
C SER A 212 -1.45 -0.05 -1.07
N VAL A 213 -0.37 -0.13 -1.87
CA VAL A 213 -0.10 0.84 -2.93
C VAL A 213 -1.17 0.79 -4.02
N LEU A 214 -1.63 -0.40 -4.41
CA LEU A 214 -2.70 -0.56 -5.40
C LEU A 214 -4.00 0.10 -4.95
N PHE A 215 -4.38 -0.10 -3.68
CA PHE A 215 -5.55 0.57 -3.12
C PHE A 215 -5.38 2.10 -3.11
N ALA A 216 -4.21 2.59 -2.68
CA ALA A 216 -3.92 4.02 -2.68
C ALA A 216 -4.00 4.60 -4.10
N ALA A 217 -3.34 3.96 -5.06
CA ALA A 217 -3.34 4.36 -6.46
C ALA A 217 -4.75 4.32 -7.09
N TYR A 218 -5.58 3.34 -6.70
CA TYR A 218 -6.98 3.27 -7.11
C TYR A 218 -7.80 4.46 -6.60
N LYS A 219 -7.69 4.78 -5.31
CA LYS A 219 -8.42 5.91 -4.71
C LYS A 219 -7.92 7.26 -5.22
N LEU A 220 -6.62 7.41 -5.39
CA LEU A 220 -6.01 8.60 -5.99
C LEU A 220 -6.22 8.69 -7.50
N ARG A 221 -6.69 7.62 -8.16
CA ARG A 221 -6.82 7.53 -9.62
C ARG A 221 -5.49 7.80 -10.36
N HIS A 222 -4.36 7.40 -9.75
CA HIS A 222 -3.03 7.63 -10.29
C HIS A 222 -2.59 6.47 -11.18
N LYS A 223 -2.76 6.63 -12.51
CA LYS A 223 -2.61 5.58 -13.53
C LYS A 223 -1.32 4.77 -13.47
N GLU A 224 -0.17 5.43 -13.45
CA GLU A 224 1.11 4.69 -13.57
C GLU A 224 1.43 3.92 -12.29
N LEU A 225 1.21 4.55 -11.14
CA LEU A 225 1.30 3.87 -9.85
C LEU A 225 0.33 2.69 -9.74
N PHE A 226 -0.87 2.83 -10.27
CA PHE A 226 -1.86 1.75 -10.30
C PHE A 226 -1.36 0.59 -11.14
N LYS A 227 -0.90 0.85 -12.37
CA LYS A 227 -0.37 -0.20 -13.26
C LYS A 227 0.83 -0.93 -12.66
N GLU A 228 1.77 -0.18 -12.09
CA GLU A 228 2.95 -0.73 -11.41
C GLU A 228 2.53 -1.69 -10.29
N ALA A 229 1.73 -1.20 -9.33
CA ALA A 229 1.25 -1.99 -8.21
C ALA A 229 0.38 -3.18 -8.67
N PHE A 230 -0.37 -3.01 -9.77
CA PHE A 230 -1.20 -4.07 -10.34
C PHE A 230 -0.35 -5.24 -10.84
N ILE A 231 0.76 -4.98 -11.53
CA ILE A 231 1.69 -6.03 -11.98
C ILE A 231 2.19 -6.82 -10.76
N HIS A 232 2.57 -6.13 -9.68
CA HIS A 232 3.08 -6.78 -8.48
C HIS A 232 2.04 -7.61 -7.72
N VAL A 233 0.75 -7.27 -7.74
CA VAL A 233 -0.28 -8.13 -7.10
C VAL A 233 -0.58 -9.39 -7.90
N LEU A 234 -0.28 -9.44 -9.20
CA LEU A 234 -0.46 -10.65 -10.01
C LEU A 234 0.60 -11.71 -9.71
N GLY A 235 1.75 -11.31 -9.18
CA GLY A 235 2.81 -12.20 -8.70
C GLY A 235 2.73 -12.47 -7.18
N PRO A 236 3.53 -13.42 -6.67
CA PRO A 236 4.24 -14.47 -7.42
C PRO A 236 3.29 -15.43 -8.16
N ALA A 237 3.78 -16.15 -9.17
CA ALA A 237 2.99 -17.08 -9.99
C ALA A 237 2.52 -18.30 -9.18
N SER A 238 3.30 -18.74 -8.20
CA SER A 238 2.92 -19.81 -7.28
C SER A 238 1.85 -19.38 -6.25
N SER A 239 1.84 -18.10 -5.88
CA SER A 239 0.95 -17.56 -4.85
C SER A 239 0.56 -16.11 -5.17
N PRO A 240 -0.36 -15.89 -6.13
CA PRO A 240 -0.72 -14.54 -6.56
C PRO A 240 -1.29 -13.72 -5.41
N ARG A 241 -0.68 -12.56 -5.14
CA ARG A 241 -1.05 -11.71 -4.00
C ARG A 241 -2.44 -11.10 -4.13
N TYR A 242 -2.99 -11.00 -5.35
CA TYR A 242 -4.32 -10.45 -5.59
C TYR A 242 -5.43 -11.21 -4.83
N THR A 243 -5.20 -12.49 -4.52
CA THR A 243 -6.13 -13.33 -3.74
C THR A 243 -6.41 -12.78 -2.34
N LYS A 244 -5.49 -11.98 -1.81
CA LYS A 244 -5.54 -11.36 -0.47
C LYS A 244 -6.07 -9.92 -0.51
N LEU A 245 -6.41 -9.36 -1.68
CA LEU A 245 -6.92 -7.99 -1.78
C LEU A 245 -8.26 -7.86 -1.07
N THR A 246 -8.41 -6.91 -0.17
CA THR A 246 -9.67 -6.69 0.57
C THR A 246 -10.77 -6.09 -0.29
N ASP A 247 -10.42 -5.22 -1.23
CA ASP A 247 -11.36 -4.58 -2.15
C ASP A 247 -11.86 -5.59 -3.21
N PRO A 248 -13.17 -5.86 -3.28
CA PRO A 248 -13.72 -6.87 -4.18
C PRO A 248 -13.64 -6.46 -5.65
N VAL A 249 -13.66 -5.17 -5.96
CA VAL A 249 -13.55 -4.65 -7.33
C VAL A 249 -12.13 -4.87 -7.84
N LEU A 250 -11.13 -4.48 -7.05
CA LEU A 250 -9.72 -4.71 -7.37
C LEU A 250 -9.40 -6.21 -7.48
N ARG A 251 -9.92 -7.02 -6.54
CA ARG A 251 -9.75 -8.48 -6.56
C ARG A 251 -10.33 -9.10 -7.83
N SER A 252 -11.55 -8.72 -8.22
CA SER A 252 -12.23 -9.25 -9.41
C SER A 252 -11.51 -8.87 -10.70
N MET A 253 -11.06 -7.62 -10.79
CA MET A 253 -10.28 -7.13 -11.93
C MET A 253 -8.93 -7.87 -12.04
N ALA A 254 -8.20 -8.02 -10.93
CA ALA A 254 -6.95 -8.76 -10.90
C ALA A 254 -7.16 -10.24 -11.26
N HIS A 255 -8.23 -10.86 -10.78
CA HIS A 255 -8.59 -12.22 -11.16
C HIS A 255 -8.83 -12.36 -12.66
N LEU A 256 -9.59 -11.44 -13.27
CA LEU A 256 -9.85 -11.47 -14.71
C LEU A 256 -8.56 -11.32 -15.54
N VAL A 257 -7.67 -10.41 -15.13
CA VAL A 257 -6.36 -10.25 -15.80
C VAL A 257 -5.50 -11.50 -15.60
N TYR A 258 -5.51 -12.09 -14.40
CA TYR A 258 -4.78 -13.31 -14.10
C TYR A 258 -5.27 -14.51 -14.94
N VAL A 259 -6.58 -14.67 -15.14
CA VAL A 259 -7.13 -15.73 -16.01
C VAL A 259 -6.66 -15.56 -17.45
N LYS A 260 -6.69 -14.33 -17.98
CA LYS A 260 -6.16 -14.03 -19.33
C LYS A 260 -4.67 -14.31 -19.43
N PHE A 261 -3.92 -14.00 -18.38
CA PHE A 261 -2.51 -14.36 -18.27
C PHE A 261 -2.32 -15.88 -18.32
N GLN A 262 -3.07 -16.65 -17.52
CA GLN A 262 -2.98 -18.11 -17.51
C GLN A 262 -3.29 -18.72 -18.89
N SER A 263 -4.23 -18.15 -19.64
CA SER A 263 -4.48 -18.56 -21.04
C SER A 263 -3.24 -18.42 -21.91
N LYS A 264 -2.59 -17.25 -21.91
CA LYS A 264 -1.35 -17.04 -22.68
C LYS A 264 -0.20 -17.93 -22.20
N LEU A 265 -0.15 -18.19 -20.90
CA LEU A 265 0.82 -19.10 -20.33
C LEU A 265 0.60 -20.52 -20.85
N LEU A 266 -0.65 -20.97 -20.94
CA LEU A 266 -1.02 -22.27 -21.49
C LEU A 266 -0.66 -22.38 -22.98
N GLU A 267 -0.98 -21.35 -23.77
CA GLU A 267 -0.59 -21.27 -25.19
C GLU A 267 0.93 -21.40 -25.37
N ALA A 268 1.73 -20.76 -24.50
CA ALA A 268 3.18 -20.91 -24.54
C ALA A 268 3.64 -22.33 -24.17
N HIS A 269 2.98 -23.00 -23.21
CA HIS A 269 3.28 -24.39 -22.89
C HIS A 269 2.93 -25.33 -24.06
N GLU A 270 1.78 -25.15 -24.69
CA GLU A 270 1.36 -25.91 -25.86
C GLU A 270 2.37 -25.76 -27.01
N ALA A 271 2.78 -24.53 -27.32
CA ALA A 271 3.78 -24.27 -28.34
C ALA A 271 5.14 -24.90 -28.00
N ILE A 272 5.53 -24.97 -26.73
CA ILE A 272 6.74 -25.69 -26.30
C ILE A 272 6.56 -27.20 -26.50
N LEU A 273 5.39 -27.78 -26.18
CA LEU A 273 5.10 -29.19 -26.41
C LEU A 273 5.15 -29.56 -27.90
N ASP A 274 4.71 -28.66 -28.78
CA ASP A 274 4.85 -28.86 -30.23
C ASP A 274 6.32 -28.96 -30.65
N LEU A 275 7.23 -28.20 -30.03
CA LEU A 275 8.67 -28.38 -30.26
C LEU A 275 9.15 -29.78 -29.83
N HIS A 276 8.57 -30.34 -28.76
CA HIS A 276 8.89 -31.71 -28.31
C HIS A 276 8.43 -32.77 -29.31
N SER A 277 7.35 -32.51 -30.06
CA SER A 277 6.82 -33.43 -31.06
C SER A 277 7.75 -33.61 -32.28
N ASN A 278 8.72 -32.69 -32.48
CA ASN A 278 9.71 -32.76 -33.56
C ASN A 278 11.13 -33.00 -33.00
N PRO A 279 11.43 -34.21 -32.50
CA PRO A 279 12.72 -34.52 -31.90
C PRO A 279 13.87 -34.48 -32.92
N LYS A 280 13.58 -34.64 -34.22
CA LYS A 280 14.59 -34.53 -35.28
C LYS A 280 15.15 -33.11 -35.39
N LYS A 281 14.29 -32.08 -35.28
CA LYS A 281 14.70 -30.68 -35.36
C LYS A 281 15.14 -30.13 -33.99
N TYR A 282 14.46 -30.48 -32.90
CA TYR A 282 14.63 -29.83 -31.60
C TYR A 282 15.06 -30.74 -30.44
N GLY A 283 15.35 -32.02 -30.70
CA GLY A 283 15.55 -33.02 -29.64
C GLY A 283 16.59 -32.64 -28.57
N VAL A 284 17.71 -32.04 -28.98
CA VAL A 284 18.77 -31.60 -28.06
C VAL A 284 18.28 -30.47 -27.14
N VAL A 285 17.58 -29.46 -27.69
CA VAL A 285 17.04 -28.32 -26.94
C VAL A 285 15.99 -28.80 -25.96
N VAL A 286 15.06 -29.63 -26.43
CA VAL A 286 13.99 -30.23 -25.63
C VAL A 286 14.53 -31.03 -24.44
N GLN A 287 15.55 -31.87 -24.66
CA GLN A 287 16.20 -32.60 -23.57
C GLN A 287 16.85 -31.67 -22.54
N GLN A 288 17.40 -30.53 -22.98
CA GLN A 288 18.00 -29.56 -22.07
C GLN A 288 16.94 -28.78 -21.30
N MET A 289 15.83 -28.39 -21.92
CA MET A 289 14.68 -27.80 -21.23
C MET A 289 14.15 -28.74 -20.14
N ALA A 290 13.98 -30.03 -20.44
CA ALA A 290 13.60 -31.04 -19.45
C ALA A 290 14.60 -31.13 -18.27
N LYS A 291 15.91 -30.99 -18.54
CA LYS A 291 16.94 -30.95 -17.49
C LYS A 291 16.83 -29.69 -16.63
N LEU A 292 16.55 -28.51 -17.21
CA LEU A 292 16.36 -27.27 -16.46
C LEU A 292 15.20 -27.39 -15.45
N ALA A 293 14.08 -27.98 -15.87
CA ALA A 293 12.91 -28.22 -15.02
C ALA A 293 13.17 -29.10 -13.79
N THR A 294 14.23 -29.91 -13.80
CA THR A 294 14.58 -30.84 -12.70
C THR A 294 15.64 -30.29 -11.75
N LYS A 295 16.54 -29.40 -12.20
CA LYS A 295 17.74 -29.03 -11.43
C LYS A 295 17.70 -27.65 -10.77
N SER A 296 17.23 -26.62 -11.49
CA SER A 296 17.51 -25.23 -11.12
C SER A 296 16.28 -24.37 -10.97
N THR A 297 15.08 -24.94 -11.17
CA THR A 297 13.84 -24.16 -11.30
C THR A 297 12.77 -24.51 -10.28
N ARG A 298 13.14 -25.12 -9.15
CA ARG A 298 12.18 -25.57 -8.14
C ARG A 298 12.20 -24.69 -6.91
N ASP A 299 11.02 -24.44 -6.35
CA ASP A 299 10.87 -23.81 -5.04
C ASP A 299 11.20 -24.81 -3.91
N SER A 300 11.05 -24.36 -2.66
CA SER A 300 11.26 -25.19 -1.47
C SER A 300 10.33 -26.41 -1.40
N ASP A 301 9.17 -26.34 -2.06
CA ASP A 301 8.18 -27.42 -2.13
C ASP A 301 8.45 -28.37 -3.31
N GLY A 302 9.54 -28.14 -4.04
CA GLY A 302 9.87 -28.90 -5.24
C GLY A 302 9.01 -28.56 -6.46
N LYS A 303 8.17 -27.52 -6.42
CA LYS A 303 7.35 -27.11 -7.58
C LYS A 303 8.16 -26.24 -8.52
N VAL A 304 7.90 -26.37 -9.82
CA VAL A 304 8.59 -25.57 -10.84
C VAL A 304 8.13 -24.11 -10.78
N MET A 305 9.07 -23.20 -10.48
CA MET A 305 8.91 -21.75 -10.64
C MET A 305 8.92 -21.43 -12.14
N LYS A 306 7.72 -21.39 -12.72
CA LYS A 306 7.52 -21.21 -14.17
C LYS A 306 8.27 -20.00 -14.76
N PRO A 307 8.29 -18.81 -14.14
CA PRO A 307 9.00 -17.66 -14.69
C PRO A 307 10.51 -17.91 -14.82
N MET A 308 11.13 -18.45 -13.77
CA MET A 308 12.55 -18.79 -13.79
C MET A 308 12.87 -19.91 -14.78
N TYR A 309 12.01 -20.92 -14.88
CA TYR A 309 12.14 -21.97 -15.88
C TYR A 309 12.12 -21.42 -17.30
N PHE A 310 11.12 -20.61 -17.64
CA PHE A 310 11.01 -20.00 -18.95
C PHE A 310 12.15 -19.04 -19.25
N ARG A 311 12.63 -18.29 -18.25
CA ARG A 311 13.83 -17.47 -18.39
C ARG A 311 15.05 -18.30 -18.79
N GLN A 312 15.32 -19.39 -18.07
CA GLN A 312 16.48 -20.25 -18.36
C GLN A 312 16.37 -20.92 -19.72
N CYS A 313 15.17 -21.35 -20.13
CA CYS A 313 14.95 -21.88 -21.47
C CYS A 313 15.22 -20.83 -22.56
N PHE A 314 14.75 -19.60 -22.36
CA PHE A 314 14.97 -18.48 -23.27
C PHE A 314 16.46 -18.14 -23.40
N GLU A 315 17.18 -18.03 -22.27
CA GLU A 315 18.62 -17.71 -22.26
C GLU A 315 19.46 -18.80 -22.91
N MET A 316 19.15 -20.06 -22.60
CA MET A 316 19.82 -21.21 -23.22
C MET A 316 19.66 -21.22 -24.75
N ALA A 317 18.48 -20.84 -25.26
CA ALA A 317 18.22 -20.77 -26.70
C ALA A 317 19.09 -19.71 -27.38
N CYS A 318 19.19 -18.52 -26.78
CA CYS A 318 20.05 -17.44 -27.25
C CYS A 318 21.54 -17.83 -27.23
N GLU A 319 22.02 -18.45 -26.13
CA GLU A 319 23.43 -18.86 -26.00
C GLU A 319 23.83 -19.89 -27.06
N LYS A 320 22.94 -20.84 -27.35
CA LYS A 320 23.23 -21.95 -28.28
C LYS A 320 22.88 -21.63 -29.72
N ARG A 321 22.12 -20.56 -29.97
CA ARG A 321 21.56 -20.19 -31.28
C ARG A 321 20.79 -21.34 -31.93
N VAL A 322 20.12 -22.16 -31.10
CA VAL A 322 19.27 -23.26 -31.57
C VAL A 322 17.85 -23.00 -31.10
N CYS A 323 16.90 -22.99 -32.03
CA CYS A 323 15.49 -22.72 -31.76
C CYS A 323 15.25 -21.32 -31.16
N GLU A 324 16.18 -20.39 -31.38
CA GLU A 324 16.12 -19.02 -30.85
C GLU A 324 14.88 -18.30 -31.38
N GLU A 325 14.66 -18.30 -32.70
CA GLU A 325 13.50 -17.63 -33.31
C GLU A 325 12.17 -18.20 -32.81
N GLU A 326 12.03 -19.53 -32.71
CA GLU A 326 10.79 -20.12 -32.23
C GLU A 326 10.57 -19.86 -30.72
N LEU A 327 11.60 -19.99 -29.88
CA LEU A 327 11.48 -19.72 -28.45
C LEU A 327 11.33 -18.23 -28.14
N GLU A 328 11.93 -17.34 -28.94
CA GLU A 328 11.71 -15.91 -28.83
C GLU A 328 10.26 -15.54 -29.15
N ARG A 329 9.73 -16.10 -30.24
CA ARG A 329 8.32 -15.93 -30.60
C ARG A 329 7.37 -16.42 -29.50
N ILE A 330 7.69 -17.53 -28.85
CA ILE A 330 6.84 -18.15 -27.80
C ILE A 330 6.98 -17.44 -26.46
N LEU A 331 8.21 -17.26 -25.97
CA LEU A 331 8.50 -16.81 -24.60
C LEU A 331 8.80 -15.31 -24.51
N GLY A 332 9.26 -14.67 -25.59
CA GLY A 332 9.58 -13.24 -25.61
C GLY A 332 8.47 -12.34 -25.05
N PRO A 333 7.20 -12.52 -25.46
CA PRO A 333 6.07 -11.77 -24.88
C PRO A 333 5.91 -11.97 -23.37
N LEU A 334 6.20 -13.16 -22.84
CA LEU A 334 6.12 -13.47 -21.41
C LEU A 334 7.31 -12.91 -20.62
N MET A 335 8.46 -12.74 -21.27
CA MET A 335 9.69 -12.29 -20.64
C MET A 335 9.83 -10.76 -20.57
N LYS A 336 9.00 -10.02 -21.31
CA LYS A 336 8.99 -8.56 -21.35
C LYS A 336 8.51 -7.96 -20.03
N SER A 337 9.27 -7.01 -19.48
CA SER A 337 8.80 -6.22 -18.34
C SER A 337 7.90 -5.08 -18.81
N LYS A 338 6.80 -4.85 -18.09
CA LYS A 338 5.92 -3.70 -18.23
C LYS A 338 5.97 -2.77 -17.01
N LEU A 339 6.93 -2.96 -16.12
CA LEU A 339 7.19 -2.02 -15.04
C LEU A 339 7.62 -0.68 -15.65
N TYR A 340 6.97 0.40 -15.22
CA TYR A 340 7.16 1.75 -15.70
C TYR A 340 7.92 2.61 -14.68
N LEU A 341 7.60 2.42 -13.39
CA LEU A 341 8.24 3.17 -12.30
C LEU A 341 9.56 2.54 -11.89
N ASP A 342 9.64 1.21 -11.81
CA ASP A 342 10.89 0.50 -11.58
C ASP A 342 11.79 0.54 -12.82
N LYS A 343 12.86 1.34 -12.75
CA LYS A 343 13.86 1.51 -13.81
C LYS A 343 15.12 0.66 -13.61
N THR A 344 15.11 -0.29 -12.69
CA THR A 344 16.29 -1.16 -12.42
C THR A 344 16.60 -2.14 -13.55
N GLY A 345 15.71 -2.28 -14.53
CA GLY A 345 15.83 -3.32 -15.57
C GLY A 345 15.34 -4.69 -15.08
N ALA A 346 14.46 -4.70 -14.07
CA ALA A 346 13.81 -5.90 -13.57
C ALA A 346 13.17 -6.74 -14.69
N THR A 347 13.41 -8.06 -14.64
CA THR A 347 12.91 -9.01 -15.64
C THR A 347 12.32 -10.25 -14.98
N ALA A 348 11.32 -10.84 -15.64
CA ALA A 348 10.68 -12.06 -15.17
C ALA A 348 11.69 -13.20 -15.02
N GLY A 349 11.63 -13.94 -13.92
CA GLY A 349 12.47 -15.09 -13.66
C GLY A 349 13.87 -14.79 -13.12
N LYS A 350 14.18 -13.54 -12.71
CA LYS A 350 15.48 -13.14 -12.15
C LYS A 350 15.35 -12.39 -10.82
N GLY A 351 16.37 -12.50 -9.97
CA GLY A 351 16.45 -11.77 -8.70
C GLY A 351 15.20 -11.93 -7.84
N ASP A 352 14.64 -10.80 -7.41
CA ASP A 352 13.40 -10.74 -6.62
C ASP A 352 12.16 -11.20 -7.40
N PHE A 353 12.25 -11.29 -8.73
CA PHE A 353 11.18 -11.71 -9.63
C PHE A 353 11.36 -13.13 -10.17
N LYS A 354 12.11 -13.99 -9.47
CA LYS A 354 12.29 -15.41 -9.83
C LYS A 354 10.98 -16.16 -10.06
N ASP A 355 9.95 -15.83 -9.28
CA ASP A 355 8.62 -16.42 -9.40
C ASP A 355 7.57 -15.38 -9.81
N SER A 356 7.94 -14.36 -10.59
CA SER A 356 6.97 -13.38 -11.11
C SER A 356 7.12 -13.17 -12.62
N PHE A 357 5.97 -13.05 -13.30
CA PHE A 357 5.89 -12.49 -14.64
C PHE A 357 5.56 -11.01 -14.54
N LEU A 358 6.18 -10.19 -15.39
CA LEU A 358 6.06 -8.73 -15.37
C LEU A 358 5.39 -8.16 -16.63
N CYS A 359 4.83 -9.03 -17.48
CA CYS A 359 4.34 -8.71 -18.83
C CYS A 359 2.84 -8.39 -18.90
N PHE A 360 2.10 -8.51 -17.79
CA PHE A 360 0.64 -8.36 -17.76
C PHE A 360 0.23 -7.15 -16.95
N GLU A 361 -0.51 -6.26 -17.59
CA GLU A 361 -1.10 -5.07 -16.99
C GLU A 361 -2.61 -5.06 -17.27
N PRO A 362 -3.42 -4.32 -16.52
CA PRO A 362 -4.85 -4.22 -16.80
C PRO A 362 -5.10 -3.46 -18.11
N ASN A 363 -5.93 -4.02 -19.00
CA ASN A 363 -6.28 -3.40 -20.28
C ASN A 363 -7.09 -2.09 -20.12
N ARG A 364 -7.77 -1.93 -18.99
CA ARG A 364 -8.60 -0.78 -18.67
C ARG A 364 -8.39 -0.44 -17.20
N ILE A 365 -8.38 0.85 -16.91
CA ILE A 365 -8.42 1.35 -15.53
C ILE A 365 -9.89 1.49 -15.08
N PRO A 366 -10.17 1.41 -13.77
CA PRO A 366 -11.53 1.39 -13.25
C PRO A 366 -12.16 2.78 -13.06
N TRP A 367 -11.56 3.85 -13.58
CA TRP A 367 -12.08 5.22 -13.52
C TRP A 367 -12.00 5.91 -14.89
N ASP A 368 -12.75 6.99 -15.06
CA ASP A 368 -12.63 7.88 -16.22
C ASP A 368 -11.44 8.82 -16.01
N GLU A 369 -10.54 8.88 -17.00
CA GLU A 369 -9.38 9.78 -16.99
C GLU A 369 -9.77 11.26 -17.17
N ASN A 370 -10.98 11.54 -17.66
CA ASN A 370 -11.45 12.89 -17.94
C ASN A 370 -12.32 13.49 -16.83
N GLU A 371 -12.81 12.68 -15.90
CA GLU A 371 -13.55 13.16 -14.73
C GLU A 371 -12.59 13.99 -13.86
N ARG A 372 -12.99 15.21 -13.46
CA ARG A 372 -12.14 16.14 -12.68
C ARG A 372 -12.56 16.29 -11.22
N ASP A 373 -13.84 16.08 -10.93
CA ASP A 373 -14.43 16.20 -9.61
C ASP A 373 -14.86 14.81 -9.14
N TRP A 374 -13.95 14.11 -8.43
CA TRP A 374 -14.17 12.74 -7.95
C TRP A 374 -13.88 12.54 -6.47
#